data_AF-A0A929BSN1-F1
#
_entry.id   AF-A0A929BSN1-F1
#
_cell.length_a   1.000
_cell.length_b   1.000
_cell.length_c   1.000
_cell.angle_alpha   90.00
_cell.angle_beta   90.00
_cell.angle_gamma   90.00
#
_symmetry.space_group_name_H-M   'P 1'
#
loop_
_entity.id
_entity.type
_entity.pdbx_description
1 polymer ?
#
loop_
_entity_poly.entity_id
_entity_poly.type
_entity_poly.pdbx_seq_one_letter_code
_entity_poly.pdbx_strand_id
1 'polypeptide(L)' 'MKIDPSLTPFFSPQGVAIIGASLDPTKLGYGFSRNLVQSGYQGAIHFINI' A
#
# COMPACT_ATOMS: atom_id res chain seq x y z
N MET A 1 -12.05 10.08 19.43
CA MET A 1 -12.77 9.31 18.41
C MET A 1 -12.54 7.83 18.64
N LYS A 2 -13.58 6.99 18.72
CA LYS A 2 -13.43 5.54 18.66
C LYS A 2 -13.36 5.13 17.19
N ILE A 3 -12.30 4.43 16.78
CA ILE A 3 -12.23 3.78 15.47
C ILE A 3 -13.15 2.57 15.55
N ASP A 4 -13.99 2.38 14.53
CA ASP A 4 -14.81 1.18 14.39
C ASP A 4 -13.88 -0.05 14.28
N PRO A 5 -13.98 -1.04 15.18
CA PRO A 5 -13.12 -2.24 15.14
C PRO A 5 -13.21 -3.01 13.81
N SER A 6 -14.29 -2.89 13.06
CA SER A 6 -14.42 -3.50 11.73
C SER A 6 -13.43 -2.92 10.71
N LEU A 7 -12.89 -1.72 10.95
CA LEU A 7 -11.91 -1.05 10.08
C LEU A 7 -10.46 -1.33 10.47
N THR A 8 -10.19 -2.13 11.49
CA THR A 8 -8.82 -2.55 11.85
C THR A 8 -8.02 -3.07 10.64
N PRO A 9 -8.57 -3.88 9.71
CA PRO A 9 -7.82 -4.32 8.54
C PRO A 9 -7.40 -3.19 7.60
N PHE A 10 -8.10 -2.06 7.60
CA PHE A 10 -7.78 -0.90 6.77
C PHE A 10 -6.68 -0.03 7.38
N PHE A 11 -6.77 0.23 8.70
CA PHE A 11 -5.82 1.10 9.40
C PHE A 11 -4.59 0.37 9.96
N SER A 12 -4.64 -0.96 10.07
CA SER A 12 -3.53 -1.80 10.52
C SER A 12 -3.46 -3.14 9.75
N PRO A 13 -3.35 -3.10 8.41
CA PRO A 13 -3.22 -4.31 7.60
C PRO A 13 -1.90 -5.02 7.88
N GLN A 14 -1.92 -6.36 7.88
CA GLN A 14 -0.71 -7.20 7.89
C GLN A 14 -0.01 -7.25 6.53
N GLY A 15 -0.72 -6.93 5.45
CA GLY A 15 -0.18 -6.79 4.12
C GLY A 15 -1.14 -6.10 3.17
N VAL A 16 -0.61 -5.57 2.07
CA VAL A 16 -1.35 -4.86 1.03
C VAL A 16 -0.95 -5.35 -0.35
N ALA A 17 -1.91 -5.37 -1.28
CA ALA A 17 -1.68 -5.61 -2.69
C ALA A 17 -1.90 -4.30 -3.46
N ILE A 18 -0.91 -3.89 -4.25
CA ILE A 18 -0.94 -2.67 -5.05
C ILE A 18 -1.19 -3.07 -6.51
N ILE A 19 -2.43 -2.89 -6.95
CA ILE A 19 -2.84 -3.15 -8.34
C ILE A 19 -2.50 -1.92 -9.19
N GLY A 20 -1.80 -2.15 -10.30
CA GLY A 20 -1.29 -1.08 -11.17
C GLY A 20 0.05 -0.53 -10.72
N ALA A 21 0.84 -1.31 -9.98
CA ALA A 21 2.23 -0.96 -9.70
C ALA A 21 3.00 -0.74 -11.01
N SER A 22 3.89 0.24 -11.04
CA SER A 22 4.61 0.62 -12.25
C SER A 22 6.06 0.96 -11.93
N LEU A 23 6.96 0.70 -12.87
CA LEU A 23 8.35 1.17 -12.83
C LEU A 23 8.53 2.56 -13.47
N ASP A 24 7.53 3.04 -14.23
CA ASP A 24 7.51 4.39 -14.80
C ASP A 24 7.26 5.44 -13.69
N PRO A 25 8.22 6.35 -13.43
CA PRO A 25 8.11 7.35 -12.37
C PRO A 25 6.96 8.35 -12.54
N THR A 26 6.41 8.48 -13.76
CA THR A 26 5.30 9.39 -14.05
C THR A 26 3.94 8.79 -13.68
N LYS A 27 3.86 7.46 -13.48
CA LYS A 27 2.60 6.79 -13.13
C LYS A 27 2.35 6.81 -11.62
N LEU A 28 1.09 6.99 -11.24
CA LEU A 28 0.66 6.97 -9.83
C LEU A 28 1.04 5.66 -9.11
N GLY A 29 0.98 4.53 -9.81
CA GLY A 29 1.38 3.23 -9.28
C GLY A 29 2.84 3.19 -8.80
N TYR A 30 3.74 3.92 -9.46
CA TYR A 30 5.12 4.07 -8.99
C TYR A 30 5.17 4.91 -7.72
N GLY A 31 4.53 6.08 -7.72
CA GLY A 31 4.51 6.99 -6.58
C GLY A 31 3.94 6.35 -5.31
N PHE A 32 2.80 5.65 -5.43
CA PHE A 32 2.15 4.96 -4.31
C PHE A 32 3.02 3.84 -3.75
N SER A 33 3.56 2.99 -4.63
CA SER A 33 4.47 1.90 -4.27
C SER A 33 5.71 2.40 -3.53
N ARG A 34 6.33 3.47 -4.06
CA ARG A 34 7.49 4.13 -3.46
C ARG A 34 7.18 4.68 -2.07
N ASN A 35 6.02 5.32 -1.90
CA ASN A 35 5.64 5.92 -0.62
C ASN A 35 5.47 4.86 0.47
N LEU A 36 4.81 3.73 0.19
CA LEU A 36 4.65 2.65 1.18
C LEU A 36 5.99 2.10 1.66
N VAL A 37 6.94 1.89 0.75
CA VAL A 37 8.29 1.43 1.10
C VAL A 37 9.04 2.48 1.90
N GLN A 38 9.04 3.74 1.45
CA GLN A 38 9.82 4.81 2.09
C GLN A 38 9.26 5.27 3.43
N SER A 39 7.95 5.19 3.62
CA SER A 39 7.31 5.42 4.91
C SER A 39 7.51 4.26 5.89
N GLY A 40 8.18 3.17 5.48
CA GLY A 40 8.53 2.06 6.35
C GLY A 40 7.32 1.19 6.71
N TYR A 41 6.39 0.96 5.78
CA TYR A 41 5.29 0.04 6.01
C TYR A 41 5.85 -1.35 6.38
N GLN A 42 5.41 -1.87 7.53
CA GLN A 42 5.97 -3.07 8.16
C GLN A 42 5.31 -4.37 7.68
N GLY A 43 4.14 -4.28 7.05
CA GLY A 43 3.42 -5.43 6.51
C GLY A 43 3.97 -5.88 5.15
N ALA A 44 3.49 -7.02 4.66
CA ALA A 44 3.83 -7.50 3.33
C ALA A 44 3.32 -6.54 2.23
N ILE A 45 4.15 -6.28 1.22
CA ILE A 45 3.77 -5.47 0.05
C ILE A 45 3.83 -6.36 -1.19
N HIS A 46 2.71 -6.50 -1.88
CA HIS A 46 2.61 -7.22 -3.14
C HIS A 46 2.35 -6.24 -4.29
N PHE A 47 3.32 -6.09 -5.20
CA PHE A 47 3.17 -5.26 -6.40
C PHE A 47 2.56 -6.09 -7.53
N ILE A 48 1.42 -5.64 -8.07
CA ILE A 48 0.70 -6.33 -9.14
C ILE A 48 0.65 -5.42 -10.37
N ASN A 49 1.25 -5.88 -11.46
CA ASN A 49 1.21 -5.23 -12.77
C ASN A 49 0.87 -6.28 -13.85
N ILE A 50 0.21 -5.87 -14.92
CA ILE A 50 -0.01 -6.67 -16.14
C ILE A 50 0.98 -6.26 -17.24
#